data_AF-A0A1V5VPD6-F1
#
_entry.id   AF-A0A1V5VPD6-F1
#
_cell.length_a   1.000
_cell.length_b   1.000
_cell.length_c   1.000
_cell.angle_alpha   90.00
_cell.angle_beta   90.00
_cell.angle_gamma   90.00
#
_symmetry.space_group_name_H-M   'P 1'
#
loop_
_entity.id
_entity.type
_entity.pdbx_description
1 polymer ?
#
loop_
_entity_poly.entity_id
_entity_poly.type
_entity_poly.pdbx_seq_one_letter_code
_entity_poly.pdbx_strand_id
1 'polypeptide(L)'
;MSRAEHECYDAIIEAVGQNYYVFAQVHLPTIVSHKTQGQNWQGAFSHINRKSVDFVLCDKNYISPKLVIELDDKSHQEEDRKIRDEELERILSEAGIPILRLENHGSFTSMAIQKQIQGIVAPDRS
;
A
#
# COMPACT_ATOMS: atom_id res chain seq x y z
N MET A 1 -14.70 -2.98 3.48
CA MET A 1 -14.32 -1.61 3.10
C MET A 1 -15.34 -0.58 3.59
N SER A 2 -14.86 0.57 4.07
CA SER A 2 -15.68 1.76 4.33
C SER A 2 -16.12 2.45 3.02
N ARG A 3 -17.02 3.44 3.12
CA ARG A 3 -17.44 4.25 1.95
C ARG A 3 -16.26 5.03 1.35
N ALA A 4 -15.43 5.64 2.19
CA ALA A 4 -14.26 6.37 1.74
C ALA A 4 -13.22 5.45 1.07
N GLU A 5 -13.02 4.25 1.60
CA GLU A 5 -12.20 3.21 0.95
C GLU A 5 -12.74 2.84 -0.43
N HIS A 6 -14.06 2.70 -0.59
CA HIS A 6 -14.65 2.39 -1.89
C HIS A 6 -14.48 3.53 -2.90
N GLU A 7 -14.75 4.77 -2.48
CA GLU A 7 -14.56 5.96 -3.34
C GLU A 7 -13.08 6.12 -3.75
N CYS A 8 -12.15 5.84 -2.84
CA CYS A 8 -10.73 5.82 -3.16
C CYS A 8 -10.37 4.67 -4.12
N TYR A 9 -10.90 3.48 -3.89
CA TYR A 9 -10.65 2.32 -4.77
C TYR A 9 -11.07 2.61 -6.21
N ASP A 10 -12.25 3.18 -6.41
CA ASP A 10 -12.75 3.56 -7.75
C ASP A 10 -11.82 4.58 -8.41
N ALA A 11 -11.37 5.59 -7.65
CA ALA A 11 -10.44 6.60 -8.15
C ALA A 11 -9.05 6.02 -8.46
N ILE A 12 -8.56 5.05 -7.68
CA ILE A 12 -7.31 4.32 -7.96
C ILE A 12 -7.46 3.51 -9.25
N ILE A 13 -8.56 2.77 -9.42
CA ILE A 13 -8.82 1.96 -10.62
C ILE A 13 -8.82 2.84 -11.88
N GLU A 14 -9.48 3.99 -11.83
CA GLU A 14 -9.47 4.96 -12.93
C GLU A 14 -8.05 5.52 -13.17
N ALA A 15 -7.31 5.86 -12.10
CA ALA A 15 -5.96 6.42 -12.19
C ALA A 15 -4.94 5.47 -12.83
N VAL A 16 -5.01 4.18 -12.49
CA VAL A 16 -4.05 3.17 -12.96
C VAL A 16 -4.44 2.55 -14.30
N GLY A 17 -5.73 2.58 -14.65
CA GLY A 17 -6.26 1.98 -15.86
C GLY A 17 -5.83 0.52 -16.00
N GLN A 18 -5.23 0.16 -17.14
CA GLN A 18 -4.80 -1.22 -17.42
C GLN A 18 -3.36 -1.52 -16.99
N ASN A 19 -2.65 -0.56 -16.36
CA ASN A 19 -1.22 -0.70 -16.06
C ASN A 19 -0.95 -1.58 -14.83
N TYR A 20 -1.92 -1.69 -13.91
CA TYR A 20 -1.75 -2.42 -12.65
C TYR A 20 -2.99 -3.24 -12.28
N TYR A 21 -2.79 -4.31 -11.52
CA TYR A 21 -3.86 -4.91 -10.70
C TYR A 21 -3.93 -4.16 -9.37
N VAL A 22 -5.14 -4.01 -8.83
CA VAL A 22 -5.39 -3.38 -7.53
C VAL A 22 -6.06 -4.41 -6.63
N PHE A 23 -5.41 -4.74 -5.51
CA PHE A 23 -5.95 -5.62 -4.48
C PHE A 23 -6.29 -4.78 -3.26
N ALA A 24 -7.48 -4.97 -2.70
CA ALA A 24 -7.92 -4.28 -1.49
C ALA A 24 -7.75 -5.15 -0.24
N GLN A 25 -7.55 -4.51 0.91
CA GLN A 25 -7.48 -5.11 2.25
C GLN A 25 -6.47 -6.27 2.35
N VAL A 26 -5.27 -6.07 1.80
CA VAL A 26 -4.26 -7.12 1.65
C VAL A 26 -3.50 -7.34 2.95
N HIS A 27 -3.40 -8.58 3.39
CA HIS A 27 -2.61 -8.93 4.57
C HIS A 27 -1.11 -8.70 4.33
N LEU A 28 -0.46 -7.94 5.21
CA LEU A 28 0.94 -7.58 5.04
C LEU A 28 1.89 -8.79 4.83
N PRO A 29 1.72 -9.95 5.51
CA PRO A 29 2.52 -11.15 5.24
C PRO A 29 2.49 -11.65 3.79
N THR A 30 1.40 -11.44 3.04
CA THR A 30 1.29 -11.92 1.65
C THR A 30 2.10 -11.08 0.68
N ILE A 31 2.41 -9.82 1.04
CA ILE A 31 3.16 -8.88 0.20
C ILE A 31 4.67 -9.16 0.23
N VAL A 32 5.14 -9.60 1.40
CA VAL A 32 6.56 -9.58 1.81
C VAL A 32 7.20 -10.97 1.85
N SER A 33 6.40 -12.02 2.06
CA SER A 33 6.89 -13.41 2.13
C SER A 33 7.62 -13.89 0.86
N HIS A 34 7.45 -13.21 -0.27
CA HIS A 34 8.10 -13.56 -1.54
C HIS A 34 9.47 -12.91 -1.75
N LYS A 35 9.84 -11.88 -0.98
CA LYS A 35 11.08 -11.11 -1.21
C LYS A 35 12.17 -11.33 -0.16
N THR A 36 11.83 -11.88 1.01
CA THR A 36 12.74 -11.96 2.16
C THR A 36 12.84 -13.39 2.71
N GLN A 37 13.86 -14.14 2.27
CA GLN A 37 14.32 -15.33 2.99
C GLN A 37 15.40 -14.91 4.01
N GLY A 38 15.00 -14.61 5.24
CA GLY A 38 15.94 -14.17 6.29
C GLY A 38 15.49 -14.54 7.69
N GLN A 39 16.45 -14.87 8.57
CA GLN A 39 16.21 -15.43 9.91
C GLN A 39 15.52 -14.46 10.90
N ASN A 40 15.47 -13.15 10.61
CA ASN A 40 14.76 -12.15 11.42
C ASN A 40 13.24 -12.07 11.17
N TRP A 41 12.71 -12.83 10.20
CA TRP A 41 11.31 -12.74 9.82
C TRP A 41 10.33 -13.31 10.85
N GLN A 42 10.74 -14.32 11.63
CA GLN A 42 9.83 -15.03 12.55
C GLN A 42 9.36 -14.16 13.73
N GLY A 43 10.24 -13.31 14.28
CA GLY A 43 9.89 -12.37 15.35
C GLY A 43 8.97 -11.25 14.87
N ALA A 44 9.30 -10.66 13.71
CA ALA A 44 8.48 -9.67 13.04
C ALA A 44 7.10 -10.25 12.62
N PHE A 45 7.05 -11.52 12.17
CA PHE A 45 5.82 -12.19 11.72
C PHE A 45 4.70 -12.15 12.76
N SER A 46 5.01 -12.37 14.04
CA SER A 46 3.98 -12.45 15.09
C SER A 46 3.23 -11.11 15.27
N HIS A 47 3.92 -9.99 15.08
CA HIS A 47 3.36 -8.65 15.13
C HIS A 47 2.68 -8.23 13.81
N ILE A 48 3.11 -8.82 12.69
CA ILE A 48 2.64 -8.51 11.33
C ILE A 48 1.41 -9.34 10.94
N ASN A 49 1.21 -10.53 11.49
CA ASN A 49 0.18 -11.48 11.05
C ASN A 49 -1.27 -11.00 11.24
N ARG A 50 -1.47 -9.86 11.91
CA ARG A 50 -2.78 -9.20 12.09
C ARG A 50 -2.91 -7.89 11.32
N LYS A 51 -1.91 -7.50 10.54
CA LYS A 51 -1.87 -6.23 9.81
C LYS A 51 -2.33 -6.43 8.37
N SER A 52 -3.20 -5.54 7.91
CA SER A 52 -3.59 -5.41 6.52
C SER A 52 -3.32 -4.00 6.07
N VAL A 53 -3.07 -3.85 4.77
CA VAL A 53 -2.99 -2.56 4.09
C VAL A 53 -4.24 -2.35 3.25
N ASP A 54 -4.62 -1.09 3.03
CA ASP A 54 -5.85 -0.78 2.31
C ASP A 54 -5.79 -1.22 0.85
N PHE A 55 -4.71 -0.91 0.14
CA PHE A 55 -4.53 -1.35 -1.24
C PHE A 55 -3.09 -1.71 -1.60
N VAL A 56 -2.95 -2.59 -2.59
CA VAL A 56 -1.67 -2.94 -3.22
C VAL A 56 -1.81 -2.87 -4.73
N LEU A 57 -0.90 -2.14 -5.38
CA LEU A 57 -0.72 -2.19 -6.82
C LEU A 57 0.27 -3.29 -7.17
N CYS A 58 -0.13 -4.17 -8.09
CA CYS A 58 0.75 -5.18 -8.66
C CYS A 58 0.89 -4.99 -10.17
N ASP A 59 2.08 -5.29 -10.70
CA ASP A 59 2.26 -5.27 -12.16
C ASP A 59 1.46 -6.39 -12.86
N LYS A 60 1.21 -6.21 -14.15
CA LYS A 60 0.43 -7.17 -14.94
C LYS A 60 1.18 -8.43 -15.36
N ASN A 61 2.51 -8.41 -15.36
CA ASN A 61 3.33 -9.49 -15.90
C ASN A 61 3.51 -10.62 -14.88
N TYR A 62 3.78 -10.28 -13.63
CA TYR A 62 4.12 -11.22 -12.56
C TYR A 62 3.25 -11.07 -11.31
N ILE A 63 2.31 -10.12 -11.32
CA ILE A 63 1.49 -9.80 -10.13
C ILE A 63 2.40 -9.45 -8.95
N SER A 64 3.58 -8.86 -9.22
CA SER A 64 4.52 -8.49 -8.16
C SER A 64 4.10 -7.15 -7.55
N PRO A 65 4.13 -7.01 -6.21
CA PRO A 65 3.80 -5.75 -5.55
C PRO A 65 4.74 -4.62 -6.00
N LYS A 66 4.16 -3.49 -6.40
CA LYS A 66 4.86 -2.28 -6.86
C LYS A 66 4.63 -1.07 -5.96
N LEU A 67 3.50 -1.00 -5.29
CA LEU A 67 3.15 0.10 -4.38
C LEU A 67 2.11 -0.36 -3.37
N VAL A 68 2.29 -0.01 -2.10
CA VAL A 68 1.25 -0.07 -1.08
C VAL A 68 0.58 1.29 -0.97
N ILE A 69 -0.74 1.31 -0.80
CA ILE A 69 -1.52 2.54 -0.58
C ILE A 69 -2.32 2.41 0.72
N GLU A 70 -2.21 3.39 1.61
CA GLU A 70 -2.96 3.53 2.86
C GLU A 70 -3.85 4.77 2.81
N LEU A 71 -5.05 4.66 3.36
CA LEU A 71 -5.94 5.79 3.58
C LEU A 71 -5.71 6.39 4.97
N ASP A 72 -5.37 7.66 4.99
CA ASP A 72 -5.19 8.41 6.22
C ASP A 72 -6.53 9.03 6.65
N ASP A 73 -7.15 8.45 7.68
CA ASP A 73 -8.21 9.11 8.44
C ASP A 73 -7.61 9.79 9.68
N LYS A 74 -7.86 11.09 9.82
CA LYS A 74 -7.39 11.91 10.94
C LYS A 74 -8.18 11.54 12.20
N SER A 75 -7.93 10.37 12.76
CA SER A 75 -8.51 9.91 14.02
C SER A 75 -7.49 9.92 15.17
N HIS A 76 -7.95 10.32 16.34
CA HIS A 76 -7.24 10.84 17.52
C HIS A 76 -6.32 9.86 18.31
N GLN A 77 -5.55 8.97 17.67
CA GLN A 77 -4.62 8.05 18.37
C GLN A 77 -3.19 8.12 17.80
N GLU A 78 -2.53 9.26 17.99
CA GLU A 78 -1.23 9.57 17.37
C GLU A 78 -0.09 8.62 17.75
N GLU A 79 -0.06 8.09 18.97
CA GLU A 79 1.11 7.34 19.47
C GLU A 79 1.12 5.88 19.01
N ASP A 80 0.01 5.15 19.19
CA ASP A 80 -0.17 3.80 18.65
C ASP A 80 -0.12 3.79 17.12
N ARG A 81 -0.54 4.89 16.49
CA ARG A 81 -0.45 5.07 15.04
C ARG A 81 1.00 5.21 14.58
N LYS A 82 1.83 6.02 15.24
CA LYS A 82 3.26 6.15 14.90
C LYS A 82 3.99 4.81 14.94
N ILE A 83 3.80 4.04 16.02
CA ILE A 83 4.44 2.72 16.16
C ILE A 83 4.00 1.77 15.02
N ARG A 84 2.71 1.82 14.64
CA ARG A 84 2.20 1.01 13.53
C ARG A 84 2.78 1.45 12.19
N ASP A 85 2.86 2.75 11.96
CA ASP A 85 3.34 3.38 10.73
C ASP A 85 4.84 3.11 10.52
N GLU A 86 5.66 3.30 11.56
CA GLU A 86 7.10 3.03 11.55
C GLU A 86 7.40 1.56 11.22
N GLU A 87 6.65 0.64 11.81
CA GLU A 87 6.83 -0.79 11.57
C GLU A 87 6.45 -1.17 10.13
N LEU A 88 5.34 -0.62 9.61
CA LEU A 88 4.91 -0.84 8.22
C LEU A 88 5.97 -0.32 7.24
N GLU A 89 6.46 0.90 7.45
CA GLU A 89 7.49 1.52 6.60
C GLU A 89 8.79 0.73 6.63
N ARG A 90 9.22 0.24 7.80
CA ARG A 90 10.41 -0.62 7.91
C ARG A 90 10.25 -1.89 7.07
N ILE A 91 9.13 -2.58 7.22
CA ILE A 91 8.87 -3.84 6.51
C ILE A 91 8.83 -3.64 4.99
N LEU A 92 8.13 -2.61 4.54
CA LEU A 92 8.00 -2.32 3.10
C LEU A 92 9.33 -1.86 2.50
N SER A 93 10.12 -1.07 3.25
CA SER A 93 11.47 -0.68 2.88
C SER A 93 12.41 -1.89 2.72
N GLU A 94 12.39 -2.83 3.67
CA GLU A 94 13.15 -4.08 3.58
C GLU A 94 12.74 -4.94 2.38
N ALA A 95 11.45 -4.90 2.00
CA ALA A 95 10.95 -5.58 0.80
C ALA A 95 11.19 -4.81 -0.51
N GLY A 96 11.70 -3.58 -0.44
CA GLY A 96 11.89 -2.69 -1.59
C GLY A 96 10.56 -2.27 -2.24
N ILE A 97 9.50 -2.13 -1.44
CA ILE A 97 8.17 -1.74 -1.89
C ILE A 97 7.87 -0.35 -1.31
N PRO A 98 7.58 0.67 -2.12
CA PRO A 98 7.19 1.98 -1.62
C PRO A 98 5.78 1.98 -1.03
N ILE A 99 5.49 2.99 -0.21
CA ILE A 99 4.17 3.27 0.36
C ILE A 99 3.71 4.68 -0.05
N LEU A 100 2.41 4.80 -0.37
CA LEU A 100 1.72 6.06 -0.62
C LEU A 100 0.59 6.21 0.40
N ARG A 101 0.55 7.33 1.12
CA ARG A 101 -0.57 7.67 2.01
C ARG A 101 -1.47 8.69 1.32
N LEU A 102 -2.76 8.38 1.24
CA LEU A 102 -3.77 9.26 0.67
C LEU A 102 -4.59 9.89 1.79
N GLU A 103 -4.50 11.21 1.94
CA GLU A 103 -5.36 11.96 2.85
C GLU A 103 -6.78 12.06 2.30
N ASN A 104 -7.78 11.73 3.12
CA ASN A 104 -9.17 11.95 2.77
C ASN A 104 -9.58 13.41 3.07
N HIS A 105 -9.54 14.27 2.05
CA HIS A 105 -10.04 15.66 2.12
C HIS A 105 -11.51 15.79 1.69
N GLY A 106 -12.28 14.70 1.72
CA GLY A 106 -13.69 14.66 1.34
C GLY A 106 -13.95 14.24 -0.11
N SER A 107 -12.91 14.07 -0.94
CA SER A 107 -13.02 13.44 -2.26
C SER A 107 -11.66 12.93 -2.74
N PHE A 108 -11.70 11.91 -3.61
CA PHE A 108 -10.53 11.38 -4.31
C PHE A 108 -10.65 11.70 -5.80
N THR A 109 -9.57 12.16 -6.42
CA THR A 109 -9.54 12.38 -7.87
C THR A 109 -8.49 11.49 -8.51
N SER A 110 -8.89 10.77 -9.56
CA SER A 110 -8.03 9.85 -10.29
C SER A 110 -6.80 10.56 -10.86
N MET A 111 -6.93 11.79 -11.34
CA MET A 111 -5.79 12.58 -11.85
C MET A 111 -4.75 12.89 -10.77
N ALA A 112 -5.17 13.29 -9.57
CA ALA A 112 -4.23 13.58 -8.48
C ALA A 112 -3.56 12.29 -7.98
N ILE A 113 -4.31 11.20 -7.87
CA ILE A 113 -3.79 9.88 -7.48
C ILE A 113 -2.79 9.37 -8.53
N GLN A 114 -3.12 9.47 -9.82
CA GLN A 114 -2.24 9.07 -10.92
C GLN A 114 -0.90 9.80 -10.85
N LYS A 115 -0.92 11.12 -10.65
CA LYS A 115 0.30 11.93 -10.54
C LYS A 115 1.17 11.50 -9.34
N GLN A 116 0.56 11.19 -8.20
CA GLN A 116 1.27 10.70 -7.02
C GLN A 116 1.88 9.32 -7.27
N ILE A 117 1.11 8.39 -7.86
CA ILE A 117 1.59 7.05 -8.21
C ILE A 117 2.78 7.14 -9.18
N GLN A 118 2.69 7.95 -10.23
CA GLN A 118 3.77 8.14 -11.21
C GLN A 118 5.03 8.80 -10.61
N GLY A 119 4.87 9.62 -9.58
CA GLY A 119 5.99 10.22 -8.87
C GLY A 119 6.78 9.22 -8.01
N ILE A 120 6.16 8.10 -7.65
CA ILE A 120 6.73 7.07 -6.77
C ILE A 120 7.19 5.85 -7.57
N VAL A 121 6.32 5.35 -8.43
CA VAL A 121 6.59 4.19 -9.27
C VAL A 121 7.16 4.72 -10.58
N ALA A 122 8.47 4.53 -10.78
CA ALA A 122 9.10 4.88 -12.06
C ALA A 122 8.35 4.16 -13.20
N PRO A 123 8.13 4.81 -14.36
CA PRO A 123 7.67 4.09 -15.54
C PRO A 123 8.68 2.99 -15.81
N ASP A 124 8.22 1.74 -15.94
CA ASP A 124 9.07 0.61 -16.30
C ASP A 124 9.83 1.03 -17.58
N ARG A 125 11.14 1.27 -17.43
CA ARG A 125 12.00 1.59 -18.56
C ARG A 125 12.10 0.30 -19.37
N SER A 126 11.23 0.20 -20.37
CA SER A 126 11.34 -0.78 -21.45
C SER A 126 12.53 -0.45 -22.33
#